data_AF-A0A7S2Q288-F1
#
_entry.id   AF-A0A7S2Q288-F1
#
_cell.length_a   1.000
_cell.length_b   1.000
_cell.length_c   1.000
_cell.angle_alpha   90.00
_cell.angle_beta   90.00
_cell.angle_gamma   90.00
#
_symmetry.space_group_name_H-M   'P 1'
#
loop_
_entity.id
_entity.type
_entity.pdbx_description
1 polymer ?
#
loop_
_entity_poly.entity_id
_entity_poly.type
_entity_poly.pdbx_seq_one_letter_code
_entity_poly.pdbx_strand_id
1 'polypeptide(L)'
;FRWPPHANLLYPFLEPSFDKESDKSKEEQYSEFREQLSITLTSVAAQCKPFDVEIDTFGTFGGKDRGVLWAHPKSKYSAPAADYDGGEEPLIALQTLLENHFPSCTDQRKQGSFTPHMTLSHYANITDALEAKGLVESKWESTSFHVPEIYLLQRKGDEGQFKILAKIPLGLDKEDKVKMFDEPLAFPAMPLEEEEWVYNERMT
;
A
#
# COMPACT_ATOMS: atom_id res chain seq x y z
N PHE A 1 8.16 -7.20 10.74
CA PHE A 1 7.92 -8.51 10.09
C PHE A 1 6.52 -8.66 9.47
N ARG A 2 5.50 -7.88 9.88
CA ARG A 2 4.14 -8.05 9.35
C ARG A 2 3.95 -7.53 7.92
N TRP A 3 4.56 -6.40 7.60
CA TRP A 3 4.40 -5.74 6.30
C TRP A 3 5.74 -5.67 5.56
N PRO A 4 5.78 -5.85 4.23
CA PRO A 4 6.94 -5.45 3.45
C PRO A 4 7.08 -3.91 3.49
N PRO A 5 8.22 -3.33 3.09
CA PRO A 5 8.28 -1.90 2.77
C PRO A 5 7.21 -1.56 1.72
N HIS A 6 6.30 -0.64 2.03
CA HIS A 6 5.14 -0.32 1.19
C HIS A 6 4.66 1.11 1.42
N ALA A 7 3.88 1.63 0.47
CA ALA A 7 3.01 2.78 0.65
C ALA A 7 1.56 2.29 0.64
N ASN A 8 0.78 2.67 1.66
CA ASN A 8 -0.63 2.29 1.72
C ASN A 8 -1.47 3.20 0.83
N LEU A 9 -2.20 2.61 -0.12
CA LEU A 9 -3.12 3.34 -1.00
C LEU A 9 -4.52 3.47 -0.40
N LEU A 10 -5.03 2.40 0.20
CA LEU A 10 -6.37 2.36 0.78
C LEU A 10 -6.35 1.79 2.19
N TYR A 11 -7.18 2.37 3.07
CA TYR A 11 -7.44 1.89 4.44
C TYR A 11 -8.78 2.49 4.92
N PRO A 12 -9.58 1.85 5.80
CA PRO A 12 -9.39 0.57 6.50
C PRO A 12 -9.51 -0.68 5.62
N PHE A 13 -9.32 -1.85 6.24
CA PHE A 13 -9.51 -3.16 5.61
C PHE A 13 -10.93 -3.34 5.09
N LEU A 14 -11.04 -4.05 3.96
CA LEU A 14 -12.30 -4.55 3.45
C LEU A 14 -12.58 -5.92 4.05
N GLU A 15 -13.71 -6.04 4.74
CA GLU A 15 -14.20 -7.32 5.26
C GLU A 15 -15.32 -7.85 4.36
N PRO A 16 -15.28 -9.15 3.97
CA PRO A 16 -16.39 -9.75 3.25
C PRO A 16 -17.63 -9.79 4.14
N SER A 17 -18.74 -9.27 3.64
CA SER A 17 -20.04 -9.38 4.29
C SER A 17 -20.72 -10.68 3.86
N PHE A 18 -21.21 -11.46 4.84
CA PHE A 18 -21.90 -12.72 4.59
C PHE A 18 -23.39 -12.59 4.95
N ASP A 19 -24.26 -12.81 3.96
CA ASP A 19 -25.69 -12.92 4.17
C ASP A 19 -26.03 -14.29 4.75
N LYS A 20 -26.64 -14.29 5.93
CA LYS A 20 -27.05 -15.50 6.66
C LYS A 20 -28.36 -16.08 6.15
N GLU A 21 -29.16 -15.29 5.44
CA GLU A 21 -30.45 -15.71 4.87
C GLU A 21 -30.29 -16.24 3.44
N SER A 22 -29.11 -16.11 2.84
CA SER A 22 -28.80 -16.67 1.53
C SER A 22 -28.68 -18.20 1.56
N ASP A 23 -29.20 -18.86 0.53
CA ASP A 23 -28.98 -20.31 0.31
C ASP A 23 -27.52 -20.64 -0.09
N LYS A 24 -26.69 -19.62 -0.37
CA LYS A 24 -25.29 -19.79 -0.77
C LYS A 24 -24.38 -20.06 0.42
N SER A 25 -23.41 -20.95 0.24
CA SER A 25 -22.36 -21.20 1.22
C SER A 25 -21.49 -19.95 1.45
N LYS A 26 -20.77 -19.88 2.57
CA LYS A 26 -19.84 -18.77 2.82
C LYS A 26 -18.72 -18.72 1.79
N GLU A 27 -18.29 -19.86 1.30
CA GLU A 27 -17.27 -20.01 0.27
C GLU A 27 -17.77 -19.43 -1.07
N GLU A 28 -19.02 -19.69 -1.44
CA GLU A 28 -19.65 -19.12 -2.63
C GLU A 28 -19.75 -17.59 -2.52
N GLN A 29 -20.25 -17.08 -1.39
CA GLN A 29 -20.36 -15.63 -1.15
C GLN A 29 -18.97 -14.95 -1.13
N TYR A 30 -17.96 -15.60 -0.55
CA TYR A 30 -16.57 -15.11 -0.57
C TYR A 30 -15.98 -15.11 -1.99
N SER A 31 -16.30 -16.11 -2.80
CA SER A 31 -15.90 -16.16 -4.22
C SER A 31 -16.52 -15.00 -5.01
N GLU A 32 -17.81 -14.73 -4.82
CA GLU A 32 -18.51 -13.60 -5.44
C GLU A 32 -17.90 -12.26 -5.02
N PHE A 33 -17.59 -12.09 -3.73
CA PHE A 33 -16.87 -10.91 -3.24
C PHE A 33 -15.51 -10.72 -3.93
N ARG A 34 -14.72 -11.80 -4.06
CA ARG A 34 -13.42 -11.77 -4.76
C ARG A 34 -13.56 -11.44 -6.24
N GLU A 35 -14.60 -11.94 -6.90
CA GLU A 35 -14.89 -11.64 -8.30
C GLU A 35 -15.22 -10.16 -8.50
N GLN A 36 -16.10 -9.60 -7.67
CA GLN A 36 -16.46 -8.18 -7.72
C GLN A 36 -15.25 -7.27 -7.45
N LEU A 37 -14.39 -7.64 -6.50
CA LEU A 37 -13.11 -6.96 -6.28
C LEU A 37 -12.24 -6.99 -7.53
N SER A 38 -12.07 -8.16 -8.15
CA SER A 38 -11.24 -8.33 -9.35
C SER A 38 -11.75 -7.46 -10.51
N ILE A 39 -13.06 -7.44 -10.77
CA ILE A 39 -13.68 -6.60 -11.80
C ILE A 39 -13.43 -5.12 -11.53
N THR A 40 -13.67 -4.68 -10.29
CA THR A 40 -13.51 -3.27 -9.90
C THR A 40 -12.05 -2.83 -10.01
N LEU A 41 -11.12 -3.61 -9.47
CA LEU A 41 -9.69 -3.31 -9.50
C LEU A 41 -9.14 -3.33 -10.93
N THR A 42 -9.61 -4.24 -11.79
CA THR A 42 -9.25 -4.26 -13.22
C THR A 42 -9.68 -2.96 -13.90
N SER A 43 -10.92 -2.51 -13.66
CA SER A 43 -11.45 -1.26 -14.23
C SER A 43 -10.67 -0.03 -13.78
N VAL A 44 -10.32 0.04 -12.49
CA VAL A 44 -9.53 1.16 -11.93
C VAL A 44 -8.10 1.16 -12.46
N ALA A 45 -7.44 0.01 -12.45
CA ALA A 45 -6.03 -0.10 -12.84
C ALA A 45 -5.80 0.19 -14.32
N ALA A 46 -6.78 -0.09 -15.19
CA ALA A 46 -6.74 0.28 -16.61
C ALA A 46 -6.69 1.81 -16.84
N GLN A 47 -7.11 2.62 -15.86
CA GLN A 47 -7.15 4.08 -15.97
C GLN A 47 -5.85 4.77 -15.53
N CYS A 48 -4.94 4.03 -14.89
CA CYS A 48 -3.66 4.55 -14.41
C CYS A 48 -2.54 3.84 -15.14
N LYS A 49 -1.70 4.56 -15.89
CA LYS A 49 -0.54 3.97 -16.56
C LYS A 49 0.53 3.55 -15.54
N PRO A 50 1.41 2.60 -15.86
CA PRO A 50 2.65 2.41 -15.11
C PRO A 50 3.42 3.72 -14.97
N PHE A 51 4.10 3.90 -13.85
CA PHE A 51 4.84 5.10 -13.53
C PHE A 51 6.17 4.76 -12.84
N ASP A 52 7.07 5.74 -12.78
CA ASP A 52 8.32 5.63 -12.06
C ASP A 52 8.18 6.27 -10.68
N VAL A 53 8.85 5.68 -9.70
CA VAL A 53 8.96 6.21 -8.34
C VAL A 53 10.41 6.56 -8.07
N GLU A 54 10.61 7.70 -7.39
CA GLU A 54 11.88 8.17 -6.88
C GLU A 54 11.79 8.37 -5.36
N ILE A 55 12.78 7.85 -4.64
CA ILE A 55 12.92 7.99 -3.20
C ILE A 55 14.13 8.87 -2.93
N ASP A 56 13.88 10.17 -2.74
CA ASP A 56 14.88 11.19 -2.45
C ASP A 56 14.49 12.10 -1.26
N THR A 57 13.25 11.99 -0.80
CA THR A 57 12.64 12.90 0.17
C THR A 57 12.15 12.13 1.39
N PHE A 58 12.45 12.64 2.57
CA PHE A 58 12.09 12.03 3.84
C PHE A 58 11.29 13.00 4.70
N GLY A 59 10.45 12.44 5.56
CA GLY A 59 9.69 13.23 6.52
C GLY A 59 9.54 12.50 7.84
N THR A 60 8.98 13.23 8.79
CA THR A 60 8.64 12.69 10.11
C THR A 60 7.24 13.13 10.52
N PHE A 61 6.56 12.31 11.30
CA PHE A 61 5.37 12.72 12.06
C PHE A 61 5.37 12.05 13.43
N GLY A 62 4.62 12.61 14.37
CA GLY A 62 4.56 12.12 15.74
C GLY A 62 4.50 13.23 16.78
N GLY A 63 4.89 12.91 18.00
CA GLY A 63 4.91 13.80 19.15
C GLY A 63 5.86 13.30 20.24
N LYS A 64 5.52 13.59 21.50
CA LYS A 64 6.38 13.30 22.66
C LYS A 64 6.57 11.81 22.93
N ASP A 65 5.56 11.00 22.62
CA ASP A 65 5.52 9.56 22.96
C ASP A 65 5.54 8.66 21.72
N ARG A 66 5.78 9.23 20.53
CA ARG A 66 5.93 8.49 19.27
C ARG A 66 6.59 9.35 18.21
N GLY A 67 7.61 8.82 17.53
CA GLY A 67 8.13 9.35 16.28
C GLY A 67 8.00 8.34 15.15
N VAL A 68 7.81 8.80 13.93
CA VAL A 68 7.85 7.98 12.72
C VAL A 68 8.74 8.67 11.70
N LEU A 69 9.67 7.92 11.12
CA LEU A 69 10.44 8.31 9.93
C LEU A 69 9.81 7.62 8.72
N TRP A 70 9.61 8.38 7.65
CA TRP A 70 9.04 7.88 6.40
C TRP A 70 9.75 8.47 5.19
N ALA A 71 9.73 7.72 4.09
CA ALA A 71 10.17 8.15 2.77
C ALA A 71 8.97 8.51 1.90
N HIS A 72 9.09 9.57 1.10
CA HIS A 72 8.08 9.95 0.13
C HIS A 72 8.35 9.22 -1.21
N PRO A 73 7.44 8.32 -1.68
CA PRO A 73 7.54 7.70 -2.99
C PRO A 73 7.04 8.66 -4.06
N LYS A 74 7.89 9.63 -4.41
CA LYS A 74 7.58 10.63 -5.43
C LYS A 74 7.39 9.94 -6.76
N SER A 75 6.21 10.08 -7.36
CA SER A 75 5.84 9.36 -8.58
C SER A 75 5.74 10.28 -9.79
N LYS A 76 6.13 9.77 -10.97
CA LYS A 76 6.08 10.49 -12.25
C LYS A 76 5.90 9.53 -13.42
N TYR A 77 5.24 9.97 -14.49
CA TYR A 77 5.24 9.23 -15.75
C TYR A 77 6.57 9.45 -16.50
N SER A 78 7.09 8.39 -17.13
CA SER A 78 8.43 8.38 -17.76
C SER A 78 8.57 9.34 -18.95
N ALA A 79 7.46 9.78 -19.56
CA ALA A 79 7.45 10.78 -20.62
C ALA A 79 6.65 12.01 -20.17
N PRO A 80 7.29 13.12 -19.79
CA PRO A 80 6.59 14.38 -19.79
C PRO A 80 6.19 14.67 -21.24
N ALA A 81 4.90 14.84 -21.51
CA ALA A 81 4.49 15.53 -22.72
C ALA A 81 5.23 16.88 -22.76
N ALA A 82 5.51 17.42 -23.95
CA ALA A 82 6.15 18.73 -24.10
C ALA A 82 5.43 19.88 -23.35
N ASP A 83 4.20 19.60 -22.89
CA ASP A 83 3.29 20.50 -22.20
C ASP A 83 2.95 20.03 -20.76
N TYR A 84 3.71 19.10 -20.17
CA TYR A 84 3.47 18.61 -18.82
C TYR A 84 3.83 19.69 -17.79
N ASP A 85 2.82 20.31 -17.19
CA ASP A 85 2.93 21.44 -16.26
C ASP A 85 3.35 21.04 -14.83
N GLY A 86 3.68 19.76 -14.60
CA GLY A 86 3.89 19.24 -13.25
C GLY A 86 2.58 18.80 -12.58
N GLY A 87 1.60 18.32 -13.36
CA GLY A 87 0.35 17.76 -12.88
C GLY A 87 0.48 16.69 -11.78
N GLU A 88 -0.66 16.35 -11.17
CA GLU A 88 -0.76 15.47 -10.00
C GLU A 88 0.06 14.19 -10.14
N GLU A 89 0.77 13.83 -9.06
CA GLU A 89 1.56 12.61 -9.00
C GLU A 89 0.71 11.36 -9.30
N PRO A 90 1.17 10.44 -10.19
CA PRO A 90 0.44 9.22 -10.54
C PRO A 90 -0.06 8.41 -9.34
N LEU A 91 0.73 8.34 -8.27
CA LEU A 91 0.36 7.62 -7.05
C LEU A 91 -0.82 8.28 -6.30
N ILE A 92 -0.90 9.62 -6.32
CA ILE A 92 -2.02 10.37 -5.74
C ILE A 92 -3.27 10.22 -6.61
N ALA A 93 -3.11 10.31 -7.93
CA ALA A 93 -4.20 10.08 -8.87
C ALA A 93 -4.76 8.65 -8.75
N LEU A 94 -3.89 7.64 -8.65
CA LEU A 94 -4.27 6.24 -8.42
C LEU A 94 -5.03 6.06 -7.10
N GLN A 95 -4.56 6.69 -6.01
CA GLN A 95 -5.26 6.64 -4.73
C GLN A 95 -6.67 7.24 -4.84
N THR A 96 -6.81 8.39 -5.50
CA THR A 96 -8.11 9.04 -5.71
C THR A 96 -9.05 8.15 -6.52
N LEU A 97 -8.57 7.53 -7.61
CA LEU A 97 -9.35 6.60 -8.42
C LEU A 97 -9.82 5.39 -7.62
N LEU A 98 -8.93 4.82 -6.81
CA LEU A 98 -9.22 3.71 -5.93
C LEU A 98 -10.27 4.10 -4.87
N GLU A 99 -10.09 5.20 -4.16
CA GLU A 99 -11.02 5.63 -3.10
C GLU A 99 -12.43 5.93 -3.65
N ASN A 100 -12.54 6.47 -4.87
CA ASN A 100 -13.84 6.66 -5.54
C ASN A 100 -14.64 5.37 -5.74
N HIS A 101 -13.95 4.23 -5.90
CA HIS A 101 -14.58 2.91 -6.03
C HIS A 101 -14.70 2.16 -4.70
N PHE A 102 -13.99 2.60 -3.67
CA PHE A 102 -14.01 2.05 -2.32
C PHE A 102 -14.27 3.16 -1.29
N PRO A 103 -15.48 3.77 -1.27
CA PRO A 103 -15.76 5.01 -0.53
C PRO A 103 -15.74 4.86 0.99
N SER A 104 -15.65 3.63 1.52
CA SER A 104 -15.42 3.37 2.94
C SER A 104 -13.93 3.44 3.33
N CYS A 105 -13.01 3.40 2.37
CA CYS A 105 -11.57 3.34 2.57
C CYS A 105 -10.90 4.73 2.56
N THR A 106 -11.33 5.63 3.45
CA THR A 106 -10.92 7.05 3.44
C THR A 106 -9.82 7.42 4.46
N ASP A 107 -9.29 6.44 5.20
CA ASP A 107 -8.37 6.70 6.32
C ASP A 107 -7.07 7.37 5.89
N GLN A 108 -6.62 7.11 4.66
CA GLN A 108 -5.42 7.73 4.08
C GLN A 108 -5.57 9.24 3.88
N ARG A 109 -6.81 9.77 3.90
CA ARG A 109 -7.13 11.20 3.78
C ARG A 109 -7.73 11.81 5.04
N LYS A 110 -7.72 11.10 6.18
CA LYS A 110 -8.27 11.62 7.46
C LYS A 110 -7.68 12.97 7.90
N GLN A 111 -6.47 13.31 7.47
CA GLN A 111 -5.78 14.55 7.81
C GLN A 111 -5.83 15.60 6.68
N GLY A 112 -6.68 15.41 5.67
CA GLY A 112 -6.81 16.33 4.53
C GLY A 112 -6.53 15.61 3.21
N SER A 113 -5.44 15.97 2.55
CA SER A 113 -5.02 15.30 1.32
C SER A 113 -4.30 13.99 1.62
N PHE A 114 -4.34 13.07 0.64
CA PHE A 114 -3.49 11.89 0.68
C PHE A 114 -2.02 12.32 0.54
N THR A 115 -1.19 11.91 1.49
CA THR A 115 0.27 12.09 1.43
C THR A 115 0.90 10.71 1.32
N PRO A 116 1.36 10.28 0.14
CA PRO A 116 1.95 8.98 0.00
C PRO A 116 3.25 8.94 0.80
N HIS A 117 3.40 7.90 1.62
CA HIS A 117 4.55 7.69 2.48
C HIS A 117 4.83 6.21 2.66
N MET A 118 6.11 5.88 2.73
CA MET A 118 6.63 4.56 3.10
C MET A 118 7.25 4.68 4.50
N THR A 119 6.61 4.07 5.49
CA THR A 119 7.18 4.05 6.84
C THR A 119 8.48 3.26 6.85
N LEU A 120 9.56 3.90 7.32
CA LEU A 120 10.88 3.29 7.42
C LEU A 120 11.12 2.73 8.82
N SER A 121 10.80 3.53 9.86
CA SER A 121 10.97 3.12 11.24
C SER A 121 10.10 3.93 12.19
N HIS A 122 9.91 3.38 13.39
CA HIS A 122 9.29 4.04 14.53
C HIS A 122 10.37 4.38 15.56
N TYR A 123 10.13 5.45 16.32
CA TYR A 123 11.01 5.96 17.36
C TYR A 123 10.19 6.30 18.61
N ALA A 124 10.85 6.40 19.76
CA ALA A 124 10.21 6.73 21.02
C ALA A 124 9.55 8.11 21.00
N ASN A 125 10.13 9.07 20.28
CA ASN A 125 9.59 10.43 20.16
C ASN A 125 9.99 11.07 18.82
N ILE A 126 9.40 12.25 18.52
CA ILE A 126 9.66 12.98 17.28
C ILE A 126 11.10 13.50 17.15
N THR A 127 11.78 13.83 18.26
CA THR A 127 13.17 14.31 18.25
C THR A 127 14.10 13.22 17.73
N ASP A 128 13.97 11.99 18.25
CA ASP A 128 14.76 10.84 17.80
C ASP A 128 14.53 10.54 16.31
N ALA A 129 13.27 10.66 15.85
CA ALA A 129 12.93 10.49 14.43
C ALA A 129 13.57 11.57 13.53
N LEU A 130 13.66 12.82 14.01
CA LEU A 130 14.32 13.93 13.30
C LEU A 130 15.83 13.73 13.23
N GLU A 131 16.46 13.27 14.31
CA GLU A 131 17.89 12.94 14.32
C GLU A 131 18.18 11.81 13.32
N ALA A 132 17.36 10.74 13.35
CA ALA A 132 17.48 9.63 12.40
C ALA A 132 17.25 10.07 10.94
N LYS A 133 16.29 10.97 10.69
CA LYS A 133 16.07 11.57 9.37
C LYS A 133 17.34 12.21 8.84
N GLY A 134 18.01 13.05 9.63
CA GLY A 134 19.26 13.72 9.21
C GLY A 134 20.39 12.73 8.90
N LEU A 135 20.50 11.64 9.68
CA LEU A 135 21.48 10.58 9.42
C LEU A 135 21.19 9.84 8.11
N VAL A 136 19.93 9.49 7.86
CA VAL A 136 19.52 8.83 6.60
C VAL A 136 19.78 9.75 5.43
N GLU A 137 19.30 11.00 5.46
CA GLU A 137 19.49 11.99 4.39
C GLU A 137 20.97 12.23 4.07
N SER A 138 21.85 12.21 5.07
CA SER A 138 23.30 12.41 4.85
C SER A 138 24.00 11.27 4.09
N LYS A 139 23.39 10.09 4.02
CA LYS A 139 23.97 8.88 3.43
C LYS A 139 23.13 8.31 2.29
N TRP A 140 21.92 8.82 2.09
CA TRP A 140 20.99 8.27 1.12
C TRP A 140 21.37 8.69 -0.29
N GLU A 141 21.43 7.71 -1.17
CA GLU A 141 21.52 7.93 -2.60
C GLU A 141 20.11 7.75 -3.20
N SER A 142 19.67 8.73 -4.00
CA SER A 142 18.34 8.68 -4.62
C SER A 142 18.16 7.34 -5.34
N THR A 143 17.05 6.66 -5.04
CA THR A 143 16.73 5.37 -5.62
C THR A 143 15.48 5.50 -6.46
N SER A 144 15.53 5.04 -7.70
CA SER A 144 14.38 5.04 -8.61
C SER A 144 14.05 3.64 -9.10
N PHE A 145 12.76 3.37 -9.29
CA PHE A 145 12.28 2.11 -9.83
C PHE A 145 10.96 2.29 -10.57
N HIS A 146 10.69 1.38 -11.51
CA HIS A 146 9.45 1.36 -12.27
C HIS A 146 8.36 0.60 -11.52
N VAL A 147 7.13 1.11 -11.54
CA VAL A 147 5.95 0.52 -10.91
C VAL A 147 4.93 0.13 -11.98
N PRO A 148 4.93 -1.15 -12.42
CA PRO A 148 3.96 -1.66 -13.39
C PRO A 148 2.72 -2.26 -12.73
N GLU A 149 2.72 -2.52 -11.42
CA GLU A 149 1.63 -3.19 -10.72
C GLU A 149 1.53 -2.74 -9.25
N ILE A 150 0.34 -2.92 -8.67
CA ILE A 150 0.08 -2.80 -7.23
C ILE A 150 -0.43 -4.14 -6.67
N TYR A 151 -0.44 -4.26 -5.34
CA TYR A 151 -0.87 -5.48 -4.66
C TYR A 151 -2.09 -5.24 -3.75
N LEU A 152 -3.04 -6.17 -3.81
CA LEU A 152 -4.03 -6.34 -2.75
C LEU A 152 -3.49 -7.32 -1.72
N LEU A 153 -3.37 -6.86 -0.48
CA LEU A 153 -2.86 -7.67 0.63
C LEU A 153 -4.01 -8.21 1.49
N GLN A 154 -3.84 -9.43 1.97
CA GLN A 154 -4.75 -10.07 2.92
C GLN A 154 -4.00 -10.45 4.19
N ARG A 155 -4.69 -10.34 5.31
CA ARG A 155 -4.28 -10.93 6.59
C ARG A 155 -5.43 -11.73 7.18
N LYS A 156 -5.09 -12.87 7.79
CA LYS A 156 -6.01 -13.73 8.53
C LYS A 156 -5.52 -13.80 9.98
N GLY A 157 -6.33 -13.30 10.91
CA GLY A 157 -5.95 -13.23 12.33
C GLY A 157 -4.78 -12.27 12.58
N ASP A 158 -4.09 -12.48 13.70
CA ASP A 158 -3.04 -11.56 14.15
C ASP A 158 -1.60 -12.00 13.87
N GLU A 159 -1.41 -13.24 13.41
CA GLU A 159 -0.10 -13.84 13.23
C GLU A 159 0.45 -13.70 11.81
N GLY A 160 1.78 -13.71 11.71
CA GLY A 160 2.50 -13.73 10.45
C GLY A 160 2.43 -12.43 9.63
N GLN A 161 2.93 -12.53 8.41
CA GLN A 161 2.95 -11.44 7.45
C GLN A 161 1.61 -11.27 6.71
N PHE A 162 1.36 -10.06 6.23
CA PHE A 162 0.41 -9.84 5.15
C PHE A 162 0.84 -10.62 3.91
N LYS A 163 -0.13 -11.24 3.23
CA LYS A 163 0.08 -12.05 2.04
C LYS A 163 -0.57 -11.39 0.83
N ILE A 164 0.00 -11.60 -0.35
CA ILE A 164 -0.50 -11.08 -1.62
C ILE A 164 -1.74 -11.89 -2.03
N LEU A 165 -2.92 -11.28 -1.93
CA LEU A 165 -4.17 -11.85 -2.44
C LEU A 165 -4.32 -11.62 -3.95
N ALA A 166 -3.85 -10.48 -4.45
CA ALA A 166 -3.92 -10.17 -5.86
C ALA A 166 -2.73 -9.34 -6.37
N LYS A 167 -2.35 -9.58 -7.63
CA LYS A 167 -1.54 -8.65 -8.42
C LYS A 167 -2.41 -7.87 -9.38
N ILE A 168 -2.23 -6.56 -9.41
CA ILE A 168 -3.07 -5.62 -10.16
C ILE A 168 -2.15 -4.84 -11.08
N PRO A 169 -1.98 -5.25 -12.35
CA PRO A 169 -1.15 -4.53 -13.29
C PRO A 169 -1.79 -3.18 -13.64
N LEU A 170 -0.98 -2.15 -13.81
CA LEU A 170 -1.37 -0.80 -14.18
C LEU A 170 -1.36 -0.64 -15.70
N GLY A 171 -2.26 0.19 -16.22
CA GLY A 171 -2.35 0.55 -17.63
C GLY A 171 -2.75 -0.61 -18.53
N LEU A 172 -3.56 -1.53 -17.99
CA LEU A 172 -4.04 -2.73 -18.66
C LEU A 172 -4.51 -2.41 -20.08
N ASP A 173 -3.82 -2.95 -21.08
CA ASP A 173 -4.49 -3.31 -22.32
C ASP A 173 -5.55 -4.37 -21.96
N LYS A 174 -6.69 -4.38 -22.66
CA LYS A 174 -7.90 -5.16 -22.28
C LYS A 174 -7.69 -6.66 -21.98
N GLU A 175 -6.52 -7.22 -22.28
CA GLU A 175 -6.16 -8.62 -22.07
C GLU A 175 -5.43 -8.90 -20.74
N ASP A 176 -4.72 -7.93 -20.17
CA ASP A 176 -4.13 -8.09 -18.83
C ASP A 176 -5.21 -7.89 -17.77
N LYS A 177 -5.30 -8.82 -16.81
CA LYS A 177 -6.33 -8.80 -15.76
C LYS A 177 -5.70 -8.93 -14.38
N VAL A 178 -6.42 -8.44 -13.38
CA VAL A 178 -6.08 -8.69 -11.98
C VAL A 178 -5.95 -10.20 -11.74
N LYS A 179 -4.78 -10.60 -11.25
CA LYS A 179 -4.50 -11.99 -10.90
C LYS A 179 -4.81 -12.20 -9.42
N MET A 180 -5.96 -12.78 -9.14
CA MET A 180 -6.34 -13.26 -7.81
C MET A 180 -5.64 -14.60 -7.52
N PHE A 181 -5.14 -14.78 -6.29
CA PHE A 181 -4.62 -16.06 -5.81
C PHE A 181 -5.63 -16.71 -4.87
N ASP A 182 -5.91 -17.99 -5.06
CA ASP A 182 -6.76 -18.76 -4.15
C ASP A 182 -6.10 -18.95 -2.79
N GLU A 183 -4.79 -19.23 -2.81
CA GLU A 183 -3.93 -19.17 -1.64
C GLU A 183 -3.05 -17.92 -1.71
N PRO A 184 -3.25 -16.92 -0.82
CA PRO A 184 -2.44 -15.72 -0.79
C PRO A 184 -0.95 -16.02 -0.65
N LEU A 185 -0.12 -15.34 -1.43
CA LEU A 185 1.31 -15.59 -1.48
C LEU A 185 2.07 -14.82 -0.38
N ALA A 186 3.01 -15.48 0.30
CA ALA A 186 3.95 -14.78 1.16
C ALA A 186 4.97 -13.97 0.32
N PHE A 187 5.47 -12.88 0.87
CA PHE A 187 6.63 -12.17 0.36
C PHE A 187 7.89 -13.00 0.66
N PRO A 188 8.66 -13.44 -0.36
CA PRO A 188 9.81 -14.32 -0.16
C PRO A 188 10.92 -13.73 0.73
N ALA A 189 11.06 -12.40 0.72
CA ALA A 189 12.05 -11.67 1.50
C ALA A 189 11.58 -11.29 2.91
N MET A 190 10.33 -11.64 3.27
CA MET A 190 9.77 -11.38 4.58
C MET A 190 9.77 -12.66 5.42
N PRO A 191 10.08 -12.59 6.71
CA PRO A 191 9.97 -13.74 7.61
C PRO A 191 8.51 -14.24 7.67
N LEU A 192 8.34 -15.54 7.91
CA LEU A 192 7.03 -16.17 8.05
C LEU A 192 6.48 -16.07 9.49
N GLU A 193 7.38 -15.95 10.46
CA GLU A 193 7.08 -15.93 11.89
C GLU A 193 7.61 -14.64 12.53
N GLU A 194 7.01 -14.24 13.65
CA GLU A 194 7.52 -13.13 14.47
C GLU A 194 8.79 -13.60 15.18
N GLU A 195 9.89 -12.86 15.05
CA GLU A 195 11.07 -13.15 15.87
C GLU A 195 10.76 -12.89 17.34
N GLU A 196 11.27 -13.74 18.23
CA GLU A 196 10.94 -13.72 19.67
C GLU A 196 11.19 -12.36 20.32
N TRP A 197 12.28 -11.68 19.94
CA TRP A 197 12.59 -10.35 20.47
C TRP A 197 11.56 -9.29 20.04
N VAL A 198 11.01 -9.40 18.83
CA VAL A 198 9.96 -8.48 18.34
C VAL A 198 8.67 -8.70 19.11
N TYR A 199 8.32 -9.96 19.37
CA TYR A 199 7.19 -10.30 20.23
C TYR A 199 7.37 -9.71 21.63
N ASN A 200 8.55 -9.89 22.23
CA ASN A 200 8.86 -9.39 23.56
C ASN A 200 8.75 -7.86 23.64
N GLU A 201 9.28 -7.11 22.68
CA GLU A 201 9.14 -5.64 22.64
C GLU A 201 7.68 -5.17 22.50
N ARG A 202 6.81 -5.96 21.86
CA ARG A 202 5.39 -5.61 21.70
C ARG A 202 4.58 -5.86 22.98
N MET A 203 5.05 -6.77 23.83
CA MET A 203 4.37 -7.17 25.07
C MET A 203 4.86 -6.41 26.30
N THR A 204 5.98 -5.68 26.19
CA THR A 204 6.49 -4.72 27.18
C THR A 204 5.83 -3.36 27.03
#